data_AF-A0A933A545-F1
#
_entry.id   AF-A0A933A545-F1
#
_cell.length_a   1.000
_cell.length_b   1.000
_cell.length_c   1.000
_cell.angle_alpha   90.00
_cell.angle_beta   90.00
_cell.angle_gamma   90.00
#
_symmetry.space_group_name_H-M   'P 1'
#
loop_
_entity.id
_entity.type
_entity.pdbx_description
1 polymer ?
#
loop_
_entity_poly.entity_id
_entity_poly.type
_entity_poly.pdbx_seq_one_letter_code
_entity_poly.pdbx_strand_id
1 'polypeptide(L)'
;MCHRGRKIPSSAVFGQISQAFKKELRTWADGNGIPWIEFAKGDRKDDVVEPYRKRSTGDGVIMVGVAQEKANAWRGLKTVQGRQV
;
A
#
# COMPACT_ATOMS: atom_id res chain seq x y z
N MET A 1 1.80 -14.70 -25.42
CA MET A 1 1.20 -13.42 -25.02
C MET A 1 1.74 -13.04 -23.64
N CYS A 2 2.44 -11.91 -23.49
CA CYS A 2 2.92 -11.48 -22.17
C CYS A 2 1.76 -10.79 -21.44
N HIS A 3 1.34 -11.33 -20.29
CA HIS A 3 0.18 -10.89 -19.48
C HIS A 3 0.12 -9.37 -19.23
N ARG A 4 1.24 -8.65 -19.33
CA ARG A 4 1.33 -7.18 -19.11
C ARG A 4 2.15 -6.42 -20.15
N GLY A 5 2.30 -6.99 -21.36
CA GLY A 5 2.93 -6.31 -22.50
C GLY A 5 4.41 -5.96 -22.35
N ARG A 6 5.10 -6.47 -21.31
CA ARG A 6 6.54 -6.24 -21.11
C ARG A 6 7.36 -7.39 -21.70
N LYS A 7 8.45 -7.06 -22.41
CA LYS A 7 9.38 -8.04 -23.02
C LYS A 7 10.09 -8.93 -22.00
N ILE A 8 10.27 -8.44 -20.77
CA ILE A 8 10.91 -9.17 -19.67
C ILE A 8 10.14 -8.93 -18.36
N PRO A 9 10.08 -9.93 -17.45
CA PRO A 9 9.57 -9.73 -16.10
C PRO A 9 10.52 -8.78 -15.35
N SER A 10 10.02 -7.60 -14.97
CA SER A 10 10.79 -6.56 -14.30
C SER A 10 10.16 -6.20 -12.96
N SER A 11 10.99 -6.13 -11.91
CA SER A 11 10.56 -5.69 -10.58
C SER A 11 10.09 -4.24 -10.53
N ALA A 12 10.49 -3.40 -11.50
CA ALA A 12 10.01 -2.02 -11.65
C ALA A 12 8.48 -1.95 -11.84
N VAL A 13 7.88 -3.04 -12.33
CA VAL A 13 6.44 -3.14 -12.55
C VAL A 13 5.67 -3.32 -11.24
N PHE A 14 6.28 -3.85 -10.18
CA PHE A 14 5.63 -4.05 -8.89
C PHE A 14 5.16 -2.74 -8.26
N GLY A 15 5.99 -1.70 -8.31
CA GLY A 15 5.62 -0.37 -7.83
C GLY A 15 4.35 0.17 -8.51
N GLN A 16 4.22 -0.01 -9.83
CA GLN A 16 3.05 0.44 -10.57
C GLN A 16 1.76 -0.30 -10.14
N ILE A 17 1.84 -1.62 -9.89
CA ILE A 17 0.69 -2.40 -9.37
C ILE A 17 0.28 -1.86 -8.01
N SER A 18 1.22 -1.76 -7.08
CA SER A 18 0.92 -1.39 -5.71
C SER A 18 0.37 0.03 -5.62
N GLN A 19 0.86 0.95 -6.45
CA GLN A 19 0.32 2.31 -6.51
C GLN A 19 -1.08 2.34 -7.12
N ALA A 20 -1.34 1.59 -8.20
CA ALA A 20 -2.67 1.50 -8.79
C ALA A 20 -3.69 0.94 -7.80
N PHE A 21 -3.37 -0.19 -7.16
CA PHE A 21 -4.22 -0.81 -6.15
C PHE A 21 -4.52 0.13 -4.97
N LYS A 22 -3.49 0.79 -4.42
CA LYS A 22 -3.69 1.76 -3.31
C LYS A 22 -4.59 2.93 -3.72
N LYS A 23 -4.46 3.41 -4.96
CA LYS A 23 -5.32 4.47 -5.49
C LYS A 23 -6.76 4.02 -5.58
N GLU A 24 -7.02 2.86 -6.17
CA GLU A 24 -8.37 2.30 -6.31
C GLU A 24 -9.01 2.03 -4.95
N LEU A 25 -8.26 1.44 -4.00
CA LEU A 25 -8.74 1.21 -2.64
C LEU A 25 -9.08 2.52 -1.93
N ARG A 26 -8.27 3.58 -2.09
CA ARG A 26 -8.55 4.88 -1.50
C ARG A 26 -9.80 5.52 -2.09
N THR A 27 -9.98 5.47 -3.42
CA THR A 27 -11.20 5.96 -4.07
C THR A 27 -12.43 5.20 -3.60
N TRP A 28 -12.34 3.88 -3.45
CA TRP A 28 -13.44 3.07 -2.91
C TRP A 28 -13.74 3.44 -1.45
N ALA A 29 -12.73 3.60 -0.60
CA ALA A 29 -12.93 3.97 0.80
C ALA A 29 -13.61 5.35 0.92
N ASP A 30 -13.14 6.33 0.15
CA ASP A 30 -13.73 7.68 0.08
C ASP A 30 -15.20 7.64 -0.36
N GLY A 31 -15.50 6.92 -1.45
CA GLY A 31 -16.86 6.77 -1.96
C GLY A 31 -17.82 6.04 -1.02
N ASN A 32 -17.31 5.27 -0.04
CA ASN A 32 -18.11 4.59 0.98
C ASN A 32 -18.06 5.31 2.35
N GLY A 33 -17.40 6.45 2.46
CA GLY A 33 -17.23 7.18 3.73
C GLY A 33 -16.39 6.42 4.77
N ILE A 34 -15.54 5.49 4.31
CA ILE A 34 -14.69 4.68 5.18
C ILE A 34 -13.45 5.49 5.56
N PRO A 35 -13.17 5.70 6.87
CA PRO A 35 -12.01 6.45 7.32
C PRO A 35 -10.68 5.85 6.84
N TRP A 36 -9.80 6.69 6.31
CA TRP A 36 -8.44 6.32 5.92
C TRP A 36 -7.42 6.89 6.90
N ILE A 37 -6.77 6.04 7.68
CA ILE A 37 -5.91 6.43 8.79
C ILE A 37 -4.47 6.05 8.50
N GLU A 38 -3.55 7.02 8.54
CA GLU A 38 -2.11 6.75 8.48
C GLU A 38 -1.57 6.56 9.90
N PHE A 39 -1.01 5.39 10.19
CA PHE A 39 -0.43 5.12 11.51
C PHE A 39 0.89 5.87 11.68
N ALA A 40 1.02 6.57 12.80
CA ALA A 40 2.26 7.19 13.20
C ALA A 40 3.25 6.16 13.76
N LYS A 41 4.52 6.55 13.80
CA LYS A 41 5.57 5.72 14.42
C LYS A 41 5.31 5.61 15.92
N GLY A 42 5.14 4.39 16.40
CA GLY A 42 4.91 4.10 17.82
C GLY A 42 3.44 3.91 18.17
N ASP A 43 2.51 4.14 17.23
CA ASP A 43 1.11 3.85 17.45
C ASP A 43 0.88 2.37 17.72
N ARG A 44 0.14 2.09 18.79
CA ARG A 44 -0.48 0.80 19.00
C ARG A 44 -1.74 0.77 18.15
N LYS A 45 -1.69 -0.03 17.09
CA LYS A 45 -2.76 -0.12 16.09
C LYS A 45 -4.14 -0.42 16.71
N ASP A 46 -4.17 -1.24 17.76
CA ASP A 46 -5.43 -1.59 18.44
C ASP A 46 -6.10 -0.38 19.08
N ASP A 47 -5.32 0.47 19.78
CA ASP A 47 -5.80 1.71 20.40
C ASP A 47 -6.37 2.69 19.36
N VAL A 48 -5.73 2.79 18.19
CA VAL A 48 -6.21 3.63 17.08
C VAL A 48 -7.50 3.08 16.47
N VAL A 49 -7.65 1.76 16.39
CA VAL A 49 -8.82 1.09 15.78
C VAL A 49 -10.01 1.01 16.75
N GLU A 50 -9.77 0.95 18.06
CA GLU A 50 -10.77 0.81 19.11
C GLU A 50 -11.99 1.74 18.97
N PRO A 51 -11.84 3.07 18.75
CA PRO A 51 -12.99 3.97 18.63
C PRO A 51 -13.86 3.68 17.39
N TYR A 52 -13.32 3.10 16.33
CA TYR A 52 -14.08 2.70 15.15
C TYR A 52 -14.81 1.39 15.39
N ARG A 53 -14.15 0.44 16.07
CA ARG A 53 -14.75 -0.85 16.44
C ARG A 53 -15.95 -0.66 17.37
N LYS A 54 -15.85 0.21 18.37
CA LYS A 54 -16.95 0.49 19.32
C LYS A 54 -18.18 1.11 18.66
N ARG A 55 -18.03 1.81 17.53
CA ARG A 55 -19.13 2.45 16.78
C ARG A 55 -19.73 1.54 15.72
N SER A 56 -19.07 0.43 15.40
CA SER A 56 -19.54 -0.53 14.42
C SER A 56 -20.67 -1.38 15.00
N THR A 57 -21.74 -1.55 14.22
CA THR A 57 -22.94 -2.29 14.62
C THR A 57 -23.27 -3.46 13.68
N GLY A 58 -22.39 -3.76 12.72
CA GLY A 58 -22.62 -4.81 11.72
C GLY A 58 -21.35 -5.17 10.95
N ASP A 59 -21.52 -6.09 9.99
CA ASP A 59 -20.43 -6.56 9.14
C ASP A 59 -20.00 -5.50 8.12
N GLY A 60 -18.68 -5.42 7.90
CA GLY A 60 -18.11 -4.54 6.89
C GLY A 60 -16.77 -3.95 7.29
N VAL A 61 -16.27 -3.05 6.43
CA VAL A 61 -15.02 -2.34 6.66
C VAL A 61 -15.32 -1.06 7.44
N ILE A 62 -14.78 -0.97 8.66
CA ILE A 62 -15.01 0.15 9.59
C ILE A 62 -13.97 1.27 9.45
N MET A 63 -12.78 0.95 8.94
CA MET A 63 -11.71 1.87 8.59
C MET A 63 -10.63 1.15 7.76
N VAL A 64 -9.81 1.91 7.04
CA VAL A 64 -8.59 1.43 6.36
C VAL A 64 -7.38 2.06 7.03
N GLY A 65 -6.46 1.23 7.54
CA GLY A 65 -5.24 1.68 8.21
C GLY A 65 -4.02 1.50 7.32
N VAL A 66 -3.21 2.54 7.16
CA VAL A 66 -1.95 2.51 6.40
C VAL A 66 -0.78 2.44 7.36
N ALA A 67 -0.06 1.34 7.31
CA ALA A 67 1.21 1.17 8.01
C ALA A 67 2.33 0.96 6.99
N GLN A 68 3.50 1.50 7.28
CA GLN A 68 4.71 1.09 6.58
C GLN A 68 5.11 -0.30 7.08
N GLU A 69 5.13 -1.28 6.18
CA GLU A 69 5.75 -2.57 6.46
C GLU A 69 7.26 -2.38 6.63
N LYS A 70 7.84 -2.98 7.68
CA LYS A 70 9.29 -3.07 7.86
C LYS A 70 9.75 -4.42 7.35
N ALA A 71 10.05 -4.50 6.06
CA ALA A 71 10.65 -5.69 5.46
C ALA A 71 12.18 -5.58 5.45
N ASN A 72 12.85 -6.57 6.06
CA ASN A 72 14.29 -6.77 5.89
C ASN A 72 14.50 -7.66 4.66
N ALA A 73 14.69 -7.04 3.49
CA ALA A 73 14.92 -7.75 2.23
C ALA A 73 16.21 -7.28 1.56
N TRP A 74 16.85 -8.19 0.81
CA TRP A 74 18.00 -7.86 -0.02
C TRP A 74 17.60 -6.84 -1.11
N ARG A 75 18.29 -5.69 -1.15
CA ARG A 75 18.08 -4.67 -2.18
C ARG A 75 19.12 -4.81 -3.28
N GLY A 76 18.67 -5.04 -4.51
CA GLY A 76 19.51 -4.88 -5.69
C GLY A 76 19.81 -3.40 -5.93
N LEU A 77 21.07 -3.01 -5.84
CA LEU A 77 21.53 -1.65 -6.16
C LEU A 77 21.92 -1.59 -7.64
N LYS A 78 21.47 -0.57 -8.37
CA LYS A 78 21.97 -0.27 -9.72
C LYS A 78 23.19 0.63 -9.58
N THR A 79 24.39 0.09 -9.78
CA THR A 79 25.59 0.91 -9.96
C THR A 79 25.49 1.63 -11.30
N VAL A 80 25.34 2.96 -11.29
CA VAL A 80 25.50 3.79 -12.49
C VAL A 80 26.99 3.93 -12.79
N GLN A 81 27.62 2.87 -13.32
CA GLN A 81 28.89 3.00 -14.02
C GLN A 81 28.65 2.76 -15.51
N GLY A 82 28.50 3.87 -16.22
CA GLY A 82 28.41 3.91 -17.67
C GLY A 82 28.53 5.36 -18.10
N ARG A 83 29.73 5.76 -18.53
CA ARG A 83 29.97 7.03 -19.21
C ARG A 83 29.06 7.05 -20.44
N GLN A 84 28.13 8.00 -20.48
CA GLN A 84 27.41 8.32 -21.72
C GLN A 84 28.47 8.85 -22.69
N VAL A 85 28.81 8.05 -23.69
CA VAL A 85 29.50 8.50 -24.92
C VAL A 85 28.46 8.65 -26.01
#